data_AF-A0A524GT38-F1
#
_entry.id   AF-A0A524GT38-F1
#
_cell.length_a   1.000
_cell.length_b   1.000
_cell.length_c   1.000
_cell.angle_alpha   90.00
_cell.angle_beta   90.00
_cell.angle_gamma   90.00
#
_symmetry.space_group_name_H-M   'P 1'
#
loop_
_entity.id
_entity.type
_entity.pdbx_description
1 polymer ?
#
loop_
_entity_poly.entity_id
_entity_poly.type
_entity_poly.pdbx_seq_one_letter_code
_entity_poly.pdbx_strand_id
1 'polypeptide(L)'
;MRFRIIILSGLSKSFSRKSGIAMPFMVTVLATSLYSVHCLIPPHPGALAASGIINANIGYLIVIGVLFAVPGALSAYFWSRWITKRNNISPVNENEPDENMPAEDLPPVFLSFLPIVVPLLLITVKSLVGLIDKSGEGIISRIFYFPGEPVIALFIGVLLSLLLLKKKSISEMNSLFSEAIVKAGPILIITAAGGMFGMVIKSTGIGEILGKLLTGTSIGLFIPFLIAVVMKTAQGSSTVAIITTASFVAPMLTMLGLDTEWGKL
;
A
#
# COMPACT_ATOMS: atom_id res chain seq x y z
N MET A 1 -1.92 -9.87 -1.00
CA MET A 1 -2.74 -9.69 -2.21
C MET A 1 -3.91 -10.68 -2.31
N ARG A 2 -3.72 -11.99 -2.11
CA ARG A 2 -4.79 -13.02 -2.25
C ARG A 2 -6.09 -12.73 -1.49
N PHE A 3 -6.02 -12.38 -0.20
CA PHE A 3 -7.22 -12.10 0.60
C PHE A 3 -8.10 -10.97 0.05
N ARG A 4 -7.49 -9.87 -0.44
CA ARG A 4 -8.27 -8.74 -0.95
C ARG A 4 -8.98 -9.08 -2.26
N ILE A 5 -8.36 -9.90 -3.11
CA ILE A 5 -8.95 -10.36 -4.38
C ILE A 5 -10.14 -11.30 -4.11
N ILE A 6 -10.06 -12.15 -3.10
CA ILE A 6 -11.17 -13.05 -2.71
C ILE A 6 -12.40 -12.23 -2.30
N ILE A 7 -12.23 -11.24 -1.42
CA ILE A 7 -13.34 -10.33 -1.03
C ILE A 7 -13.85 -9.52 -2.24
N LEU A 8 -12.95 -9.03 -3.09
CA LEU A 8 -13.32 -8.28 -4.28
C LEU A 8 -14.14 -9.11 -5.26
N SER A 9 -13.89 -10.42 -5.36
CA SER A 9 -14.61 -11.30 -6.28
C SER A 9 -16.09 -11.41 -5.92
N GLY A 10 -16.43 -11.51 -4.63
CA GLY A 10 -17.81 -11.50 -4.15
C GLY A 10 -18.51 -10.16 -4.40
N LEU A 11 -17.83 -9.05 -4.12
CA LEU A 11 -18.35 -7.71 -4.43
C LEU A 11 -18.52 -7.48 -5.93
N SER A 12 -17.58 -7.96 -6.76
CA SER A 12 -17.62 -7.83 -8.22
C SER A 12 -18.82 -8.58 -8.80
N LYS A 13 -19.14 -9.79 -8.29
CA LYS A 13 -20.34 -10.54 -8.67
C LYS A 13 -21.61 -9.77 -8.31
N SER A 14 -21.71 -9.26 -7.08
CA SER A 14 -22.87 -8.51 -6.60
C SER A 14 -23.10 -7.22 -7.41
N PHE A 15 -22.04 -6.46 -7.69
CA PHE A 15 -22.13 -5.26 -8.52
C PHE A 15 -22.42 -5.58 -9.99
N SER A 16 -21.79 -6.61 -10.57
CA SER A 16 -22.07 -7.04 -11.95
C SER A 16 -23.55 -7.38 -12.14
N ARG A 17 -24.16 -8.09 -11.17
CA ARG A 17 -25.59 -8.43 -11.16
C ARG A 17 -26.49 -7.20 -11.06
N LYS A 18 -26.22 -6.29 -10.11
CA LYS A 18 -27.04 -5.07 -9.92
C LYS A 18 -26.92 -4.05 -11.05
N SER A 19 -25.75 -3.97 -11.67
CA SER A 19 -25.44 -2.95 -12.69
C SER A 19 -25.63 -3.43 -14.13
N GLY A 20 -25.83 -4.74 -14.35
CA GLY A 20 -25.93 -5.33 -15.69
C GLY A 20 -24.63 -5.25 -16.50
N ILE A 21 -23.48 -5.07 -15.84
CA ILE A 21 -22.16 -4.93 -16.48
C ILE A 21 -21.44 -6.28 -16.44
N ALA A 22 -20.71 -6.63 -17.52
CA ALA A 22 -19.96 -7.88 -17.62
C ALA A 22 -19.00 -8.13 -16.43
N MET A 23 -18.99 -9.36 -15.88
CA MET A 23 -18.14 -9.72 -14.74
C MET A 23 -16.64 -9.49 -15.01
N PRO A 24 -16.07 -9.84 -16.19
CA PRO A 24 -14.66 -9.60 -16.47
C PRO A 24 -14.29 -8.11 -16.44
N PHE A 25 -15.21 -7.23 -16.85
CA PHE A 25 -14.98 -5.79 -16.76
C PHE A 25 -14.83 -5.35 -15.29
N MET A 26 -15.78 -5.75 -14.45
CA MET A 26 -15.82 -5.38 -13.04
C MET A 26 -14.60 -5.90 -12.27
N VAL A 27 -14.28 -7.18 -12.45
CA VAL A 27 -13.14 -7.81 -11.79
C VAL A 27 -11.82 -7.14 -12.21
N THR A 28 -11.63 -6.87 -13.49
CA THR A 28 -10.39 -6.27 -13.99
C THR A 28 -10.20 -4.84 -13.47
N VAL A 29 -11.25 -4.01 -13.54
CA VAL A 29 -11.18 -2.62 -13.07
C VAL A 29 -10.95 -2.57 -11.56
N LEU A 30 -11.69 -3.36 -10.78
CA LEU A 30 -11.57 -3.37 -9.33
C LEU A 30 -10.20 -3.93 -8.89
N ALA A 31 -9.74 -5.03 -9.49
CA ALA A 31 -8.47 -5.65 -9.14
C ALA A 31 -7.28 -4.73 -9.45
N THR A 32 -7.26 -4.10 -10.63
CA THR A 32 -6.15 -3.23 -11.03
C THR A 32 -6.16 -1.91 -10.26
N SER A 33 -7.33 -1.31 -10.01
CA SER A 33 -7.42 -0.08 -9.19
C SER A 33 -6.95 -0.34 -7.75
N LEU A 34 -7.38 -1.47 -7.17
CA LEU A 34 -6.92 -1.90 -5.85
C LEU A 34 -5.41 -2.14 -5.84
N TYR A 35 -4.86 -2.80 -6.87
CA TYR A 35 -3.43 -3.07 -6.97
C TYR A 35 -2.59 -1.78 -7.09
N SER A 36 -3.08 -0.82 -7.88
CA SER A 36 -2.46 0.50 -8.05
C SER A 36 -2.30 1.21 -6.71
N VAL A 37 -3.39 1.37 -5.96
CA VAL A 37 -3.39 1.99 -4.63
C VAL A 37 -2.55 1.18 -3.62
N HIS A 38 -2.60 -0.15 -3.69
CA HIS A 38 -1.90 -1.04 -2.77
C HIS A 38 -0.37 -0.92 -2.83
N CYS A 39 0.18 -0.62 -4.02
CA CYS A 39 1.61 -0.50 -4.21
C CYS A 39 2.11 0.94 -4.09
N LEU A 40 1.28 1.93 -4.44
CA LEU A 40 1.72 3.32 -4.60
C LEU A 40 1.48 4.21 -3.39
N ILE A 41 0.54 3.87 -2.49
CA ILE A 41 0.16 4.76 -1.39
C ILE A 41 0.54 4.12 -0.03
N PRO A 42 1.30 4.82 0.82
CA PRO A 42 1.66 4.36 2.17
C PRO A 42 0.52 4.68 3.14
N PRO A 43 -0.41 3.73 3.31
CA PRO A 43 -0.61 3.10 4.63
C PRO A 43 -0.38 1.58 4.57
N HIS A 44 -0.04 1.05 3.39
CA HIS A 44 0.26 -0.36 3.22
C HIS A 44 1.63 -0.71 3.83
N PRO A 45 1.77 -1.81 4.59
CA PRO A 45 3.01 -2.15 5.29
C PRO A 45 4.26 -2.16 4.41
N GLY A 46 4.15 -2.61 3.15
CA GLY A 46 5.28 -2.63 2.22
C GLY A 46 5.76 -1.23 1.80
N ALA A 47 4.82 -0.36 1.41
CA ALA A 47 5.14 1.01 1.00
C ALA A 47 5.61 1.85 2.20
N LEU A 48 4.98 1.66 3.36
CA LEU A 48 5.36 2.31 4.62
C LEU A 48 6.76 1.88 5.10
N ALA A 49 7.08 0.58 5.00
CA ALA A 49 8.40 0.06 5.33
C ALA A 49 9.47 0.61 4.38
N ALA A 50 9.21 0.61 3.07
CA ALA A 50 10.13 1.18 2.08
C ALA A 50 10.38 2.67 2.31
N SER A 51 9.34 3.46 2.59
CA SER A 51 9.50 4.88 2.92
C SER A 51 10.35 5.11 4.17
N GLY A 52 10.23 4.23 5.17
CA GLY A 52 11.08 4.25 6.36
C GLY A 52 12.54 3.90 6.06
N ILE A 53 12.78 2.90 5.20
CA ILE A 53 14.14 2.47 4.81
C ILE A 53 14.90 3.59 4.08
N ILE A 54 14.26 4.26 3.12
CA ILE A 54 14.87 5.35 2.35
C ILE A 54 14.75 6.72 3.03
N ASN A 55 14.08 6.79 4.19
CA ASN A 55 13.74 8.04 4.88
C ASN A 55 13.05 9.05 3.95
N ALA A 56 12.06 8.58 3.18
CA ALA A 56 11.21 9.43 2.35
C ALA A 56 10.09 10.06 3.19
N ASN A 57 9.76 11.30 2.86
CA ASN A 57 8.62 11.97 3.46
C ASN A 57 7.31 11.34 2.97
N ILE A 58 6.61 10.71 3.91
CA ILE A 58 5.36 9.98 3.69
C ILE A 58 4.28 10.88 3.08
N GLY A 59 4.27 12.16 3.42
CA GLY A 59 3.29 13.11 2.90
C GLY A 59 3.42 13.35 1.41
N TYR A 60 4.63 13.63 0.94
CA TYR A 60 4.87 13.75 -0.51
C TYR A 60 4.62 12.41 -1.22
N LEU A 61 4.97 11.28 -0.58
CA LEU A 61 4.74 9.95 -1.15
C LEU A 61 3.25 9.63 -1.30
N ILE A 62 2.39 10.06 -0.37
CA ILE A 62 0.93 9.96 -0.52
C ILE A 62 0.45 10.79 -1.70
N VAL A 63 0.88 12.05 -1.81
CA VAL A 63 0.43 12.96 -2.88
C VAL A 63 0.84 12.42 -4.25
N ILE A 64 2.11 12.04 -4.42
CA ILE A 64 2.65 11.45 -5.64
C ILE A 64 2.01 10.09 -5.92
N GLY A 65 1.86 9.26 -4.89
CA GLY A 65 1.21 7.95 -4.99
C GLY A 65 -0.22 8.04 -5.49
N VAL A 66 -1.00 9.01 -5.01
CA VAL A 66 -2.36 9.30 -5.52
C VAL A 66 -2.30 9.81 -6.96
N LEU A 67 -1.39 10.74 -7.25
CA LEU A 67 -1.21 11.31 -8.58
C LEU A 67 -0.91 10.24 -9.64
N PHE A 68 -0.09 9.23 -9.33
CA PHE A 68 0.23 8.12 -10.22
C PHE A 68 -0.80 6.97 -10.15
N ALA A 69 -1.49 6.79 -9.03
CA ALA A 69 -2.51 5.75 -8.89
C ALA A 69 -3.72 6.00 -9.80
N VAL A 70 -4.10 7.27 -10.00
CA VAL A 70 -5.24 7.67 -10.83
C VAL A 70 -5.03 7.31 -12.31
N PRO A 71 -3.92 7.69 -12.99
CA PRO A 71 -3.61 7.23 -14.34
C PRO A 71 -3.54 5.71 -14.47
N GLY A 72 -3.00 5.01 -13.46
CA GLY A 72 -2.98 3.54 -13.44
C GLY A 72 -4.38 2.93 -13.45
N ALA A 73 -5.29 3.48 -12.63
CA ALA A 73 -6.69 3.06 -12.58
C ALA A 73 -7.45 3.40 -13.89
N LEU A 74 -7.21 4.59 -14.45
CA LEU A 74 -7.81 5.01 -15.72
C LEU A 74 -7.36 4.13 -16.88
N SER A 75 -6.07 3.79 -16.94
CA SER A 75 -5.52 2.88 -17.95
C SER A 75 -6.20 1.50 -17.90
N ALA A 76 -6.42 0.99 -16.69
CA ALA A 76 -7.16 -0.26 -16.48
C ALA A 76 -8.63 -0.16 -16.95
N TYR A 77 -9.29 0.96 -16.67
CA TYR A 77 -10.65 1.23 -17.13
C TYR A 77 -10.75 1.23 -18.67
N PHE A 78 -9.88 1.97 -19.36
CA PHE A 78 -9.89 2.04 -20.82
C PHE A 78 -9.58 0.69 -21.47
N TRP A 79 -8.58 -0.02 -20.96
CA TRP A 79 -8.25 -1.38 -21.42
C TRP A 79 -9.40 -2.35 -21.23
N SER A 80 -9.99 -2.36 -20.03
CA SER A 80 -11.12 -3.23 -19.69
C SER A 80 -12.36 -2.93 -20.54
N ARG A 81 -12.61 -1.64 -20.82
CA ARG A 81 -13.70 -1.21 -21.71
C ARG A 81 -13.47 -1.69 -23.14
N TRP A 82 -12.24 -1.59 -23.64
CA TRP A 82 -11.88 -2.03 -24.99
C TRP A 82 -12.05 -3.55 -25.18
N ILE A 83 -11.54 -4.36 -24.24
CA ILE A 83 -11.63 -5.82 -24.35
C ILE A 83 -13.06 -6.34 -24.19
N THR A 84 -13.83 -5.75 -23.27
CA THR A 84 -15.20 -6.17 -23.00
C THR A 84 -16.12 -5.85 -24.18
N LYS A 85 -15.92 -4.68 -24.82
CA LYS A 85 -16.65 -4.30 -26.04
C LYS A 85 -16.28 -5.17 -27.24
N ARG A 86 -15.01 -5.58 -27.36
CA ARG A 86 -14.53 -6.43 -28.46
C ARG A 86 -15.06 -7.86 -28.39
N ASN A 87 -15.23 -8.39 -27.18
CA ASN A 87 -15.59 -9.80 -26.97
C ASN A 87 -17.10 -10.02 -26.73
N ASN A 88 -17.93 -8.97 -26.81
CA ASN A 88 -19.39 -9.03 -26.65
C ASN A 88 -19.85 -9.84 -25.43
N ILE A 89 -19.12 -9.67 -24.31
CA ILE A 89 -19.33 -10.47 -23.10
C ILE A 89 -20.63 -10.02 -22.44
N SER A 90 -21.65 -10.86 -22.51
CA SER A 90 -22.93 -10.61 -21.85
C SER A 90 -22.79 -10.60 -20.33
N PRO A 91 -23.62 -9.82 -19.61
CA PRO A 91 -23.71 -9.88 -18.16
C PRO A 91 -24.07 -11.29 -17.67
N VAL A 92 -23.66 -11.59 -16.45
CA VAL A 92 -23.93 -12.88 -15.80
C VAL A 92 -25.44 -13.06 -15.66
N ASN A 93 -25.96 -14.22 -16.09
CA ASN A 93 -27.37 -14.57 -15.99
C ASN A 93 -27.85 -14.49 -14.53
N GLU A 94 -29.06 -13.95 -14.34
CA GLU A 94 -29.71 -13.67 -13.05
C GLU A 94 -30.00 -14.91 -12.16
N ASN A 95 -29.70 -16.13 -12.63
CA ASN A 95 -30.26 -17.37 -12.07
C ASN A 95 -29.31 -18.19 -11.18
N GLU A 96 -28.11 -17.72 -10.84
CA GLU A 96 -27.32 -18.38 -9.79
C GLU A 96 -27.83 -18.00 -8.40
N PRO A 97 -28.10 -18.97 -7.50
CA PRO A 97 -28.65 -18.69 -6.18
C PRO A 97 -27.74 -17.73 -5.44
N ASP A 98 -28.34 -16.75 -4.79
CA ASP A 98 -27.66 -15.92 -3.82
C ASP A 98 -26.99 -16.86 -2.80
N GLU A 99 -25.67 -16.83 -2.69
CA GLU A 99 -25.04 -17.09 -1.40
C GLU A 99 -25.47 -15.92 -0.51
N ASN A 100 -26.72 -15.97 -0.06
CA ASN A 100 -27.24 -15.17 1.03
C ASN A 100 -26.34 -15.50 2.22
N MET A 101 -25.26 -14.72 2.39
CA MET A 101 -24.66 -14.61 3.70
C MET A 101 -25.81 -14.19 4.62
N PRO A 102 -26.19 -15.01 5.62
CA PRO A 102 -27.23 -14.62 6.54
C PRO A 102 -26.88 -13.23 7.07
N ALA A 103 -27.87 -12.33 7.12
CA ALA A 103 -27.75 -11.00 7.69
C ALA A 103 -27.53 -11.13 9.20
N GLU A 104 -26.35 -11.59 9.58
CA GLU A 104 -26.05 -12.06 10.92
C GLU A 104 -25.44 -10.89 11.69
N ASP A 105 -26.29 -10.06 12.32
CA ASP A 105 -25.96 -8.96 13.24
C ASP A 105 -24.56 -8.37 13.00
N LEU A 106 -24.37 -7.75 11.83
CA LEU A 106 -23.12 -7.13 11.45
C LEU A 106 -23.01 -5.75 12.13
N PRO A 107 -21.81 -5.34 12.58
CA PRO A 107 -21.62 -3.99 13.08
C PRO A 107 -22.01 -2.97 12.01
N PRO A 108 -22.62 -1.83 12.40
CA PRO A 108 -23.07 -0.83 11.45
C PRO A 108 -21.93 -0.40 10.53
N VAL A 109 -22.27 -0.20 9.25
CA VAL A 109 -21.34 0.09 8.16
C VAL A 109 -20.38 1.24 8.53
N PHE A 110 -20.88 2.27 9.21
CA PHE A 110 -20.06 3.42 9.66
C PHE A 110 -18.96 3.01 10.66
N LEU A 111 -19.25 2.13 11.62
CA LEU A 111 -18.24 1.61 12.55
C LEU A 111 -17.18 0.76 11.82
N SER A 112 -17.58 0.07 10.75
CA SER A 112 -16.65 -0.73 9.92
C SER A 112 -15.60 0.11 9.21
N PHE A 113 -15.90 1.38 8.90
CA PHE A 113 -14.95 2.29 8.27
C PHE A 113 -13.98 2.97 9.24
N LEU A 114 -14.36 3.08 10.51
CA LEU A 114 -13.60 3.84 11.52
C LEU A 114 -12.12 3.38 11.65
N PRO A 115 -11.80 2.08 11.73
CA PRO A 115 -10.42 1.59 11.84
C PRO A 115 -9.54 1.87 10.61
N ILE A 116 -10.15 2.22 9.47
CA ILE A 116 -9.45 2.46 8.20
C ILE A 116 -9.32 3.96 7.96
N VAL A 117 -10.43 4.69 8.09
CA VAL A 117 -10.51 6.12 7.78
C VAL A 117 -9.76 6.95 8.81
N VAL A 118 -9.87 6.62 10.10
CA VAL A 118 -9.22 7.41 11.17
C VAL A 118 -7.70 7.39 11.05
N PRO A 119 -7.01 6.23 10.95
CA PRO A 119 -5.56 6.23 10.78
C PRO A 119 -5.11 6.95 9.51
N LEU A 120 -5.84 6.75 8.41
CA LEU A 120 -5.53 7.37 7.13
C LEU A 120 -5.64 8.91 7.22
N LEU A 121 -6.70 9.42 7.85
CA LEU A 121 -6.86 10.86 8.07
C LEU A 121 -5.78 11.42 8.97
N LEU A 122 -5.44 10.74 10.07
CA LEU A 122 -4.37 11.20 10.98
C LEU A 122 -3.02 11.32 10.26
N ILE A 123 -2.65 10.30 9.47
CA ILE A 123 -1.40 10.30 8.68
C ILE A 123 -1.43 11.42 7.62
N THR A 124 -2.56 11.58 6.93
CA THR A 124 -2.71 12.58 5.87
C THR A 124 -2.70 13.99 6.42
N VAL A 125 -3.38 14.25 7.54
CA VAL A 125 -3.41 15.57 8.19
C VAL A 125 -2.01 15.95 8.69
N LYS A 126 -1.31 15.04 9.38
CA LYS A 126 0.08 15.27 9.81
C LYS A 126 1.00 15.55 8.63
N SER A 127 0.83 14.80 7.55
CA SER A 127 1.56 15.00 6.30
C SER A 127 1.30 16.39 5.72
N LEU A 128 0.04 16.81 5.57
CA LEU A 128 -0.32 18.13 5.03
C LEU A 128 0.18 19.28 5.91
N VAL A 129 0.07 19.15 7.23
CA VAL A 129 0.57 20.14 8.18
C VAL A 129 2.09 20.29 8.05
N GLY A 130 2.83 19.17 7.93
CA GLY A 130 4.28 19.20 7.70
C GLY A 130 4.73 19.78 6.35
N LEU A 131 3.82 19.89 5.37
CA LEU A 131 4.09 20.58 4.11
C LEU A 131 3.98 22.10 4.24
N ILE A 132 3.04 22.58 5.07
CA ILE A 132 2.71 24.00 5.23
C ILE A 132 3.59 24.64 6.30
N ASP A 133 3.78 23.98 7.44
CA ASP A 133 4.60 24.46 8.56
C ASP A 133 5.87 23.60 8.71
N LYS A 134 6.90 23.97 7.95
CA LYS A 134 8.23 23.32 8.01
C LYS A 134 8.99 23.62 9.29
N SER A 135 8.63 24.70 10.00
CA SER A 135 9.23 25.11 11.27
C SER A 135 8.78 24.23 12.44
N GLY A 136 7.58 23.65 12.38
CA GLY A 136 7.04 22.78 13.44
C GLY A 136 6.76 23.50 14.76
N GLU A 137 6.85 24.83 14.79
CA GLU A 137 6.65 25.67 15.98
C GLU A 137 5.17 25.99 16.24
N GLY A 138 4.31 25.74 15.25
CA GLY A 138 2.87 25.93 15.40
C GLY A 138 2.24 24.98 16.43
N ILE A 139 1.33 25.51 17.25
CA ILE A 139 0.51 24.72 18.20
C ILE A 139 -0.26 23.61 17.47
N ILE A 140 -0.75 23.90 16.25
CA ILE A 140 -1.44 22.94 15.38
C ILE A 140 -0.49 21.80 14.98
N SER A 141 0.74 22.11 14.58
CA SER A 141 1.77 21.13 14.24
C SER A 141 2.04 20.19 15.41
N ARG A 142 2.18 20.71 16.62
CA ARG A 142 2.45 19.90 17.82
C ARG A 142 1.32 18.94 18.20
N ILE A 143 0.06 19.35 18.01
CA ILE A 143 -1.12 18.53 18.31
C ILE A 143 -1.28 17.38 17.31
N PHE A 144 -1.04 17.62 16.01
CA PHE A 144 -1.23 16.61 14.97
C PHE A 144 0.00 15.75 14.69
N TYR A 145 1.20 16.18 15.11
CA TYR A 145 2.44 15.44 14.84
C TYR A 145 2.46 14.05 15.48
N PHE A 146 2.07 13.96 16.75
CA PHE A 146 2.07 12.70 17.51
C PHE A 146 1.00 11.71 17.04
N PRO A 147 -0.30 12.05 16.99
CA PRO A 147 -1.34 11.10 16.58
C PRO A 147 -1.27 10.75 15.09
N GLY A 148 -0.70 11.61 14.25
CA GLY A 148 -0.51 11.34 12.83
C GLY A 148 0.76 10.56 12.48
N GLU A 149 1.62 10.24 13.45
CA GLU A 149 2.73 9.33 13.22
C GLU A 149 2.18 7.95 12.80
N PRO A 150 2.60 7.36 11.66
CA PRO A 150 1.99 6.14 11.14
C PRO A 150 1.87 5.00 12.14
N VAL A 151 2.86 4.82 13.01
CA VAL A 151 2.83 3.80 14.07
C VAL A 151 1.69 4.07 15.06
N ILE A 152 1.54 5.31 15.52
CA ILE A 152 0.49 5.72 16.46
C ILE A 152 -0.88 5.68 15.78
N ALA A 153 -1.00 6.20 14.56
CA ALA A 153 -2.22 6.20 13.78
C ALA A 153 -2.74 4.77 13.54
N LEU A 154 -1.87 3.85 13.13
CA LEU A 154 -2.23 2.44 12.94
C LEU A 154 -2.62 1.77 14.27
N PHE A 155 -1.95 2.10 15.38
CA PHE A 155 -2.32 1.61 16.71
C PHE A 155 -3.72 2.07 17.13
N ILE A 156 -4.05 3.35 16.90
CA ILE A 156 -5.42 3.86 17.09
C ILE A 156 -6.41 3.07 16.22
N GLY A 157 -6.07 2.79 14.96
CA GLY A 157 -6.87 1.93 14.08
C GLY A 157 -7.13 0.55 14.68
N VAL A 158 -6.10 -0.09 15.26
CA VAL A 158 -6.25 -1.37 15.96
C VAL A 158 -7.20 -1.25 17.14
N LEU A 159 -7.06 -0.23 17.99
CA LEU A 159 -7.98 -0.01 19.12
C LEU A 159 -9.43 0.18 18.67
N LEU A 160 -9.63 0.97 17.61
CA LEU A 160 -10.95 1.17 17.02
C LEU A 160 -11.51 -0.12 16.44
N SER A 161 -10.66 -0.99 15.86
CA SER A 161 -11.09 -2.29 15.33
C SER A 161 -11.62 -3.23 16.43
N LEU A 162 -11.14 -3.11 17.67
CA LEU A 162 -11.64 -3.90 18.81
C LEU A 162 -13.08 -3.55 19.18
N LEU A 163 -13.57 -2.36 18.80
CA LEU A 163 -14.98 -1.97 19.00
C LEU A 163 -15.94 -2.75 18.10
N LEU A 164 -15.44 -3.30 16.98
CA LEU A 164 -16.24 -4.07 16.02
C LEU A 164 -16.35 -5.55 16.42
N LEU A 165 -15.58 -5.99 17.41
CA LEU A 165 -15.63 -7.37 17.89
C LEU A 165 -16.94 -7.64 18.63
N LYS A 166 -17.77 -8.48 18.00
CA LYS A 166 -19.09 -8.88 18.51
C LYS A 166 -19.00 -9.75 19.77
N LYS A 167 -17.97 -10.58 19.85
CA LYS A 167 -17.64 -11.37 21.04
C LYS A 167 -16.24 -10.98 21.50
N LYS A 168 -16.13 -10.64 22.79
CA LYS A 168 -14.90 -10.16 23.43
C LYS A 168 -14.36 -11.19 24.42
N SER A 169 -14.60 -12.48 24.17
CA SER A 169 -14.06 -13.52 25.03
C SER A 169 -12.53 -13.51 24.95
N ILE A 170 -11.86 -13.81 26.06
CA ILE A 170 -10.39 -13.84 26.12
C ILE A 170 -9.81 -14.83 25.09
N SER A 171 -10.51 -15.94 24.85
CA SER A 171 -10.11 -16.99 23.92
C SER A 171 -10.15 -16.50 22.47
N GLU A 172 -11.22 -15.83 22.06
CA GLU A 172 -11.34 -15.27 20.70
C GLU A 172 -10.35 -14.13 20.47
N MET A 173 -10.16 -13.25 21.46
CA MET A 173 -9.15 -12.19 21.37
C MET A 173 -7.74 -12.78 21.20
N ASN A 174 -7.37 -13.79 22.00
CA ASN A 174 -6.07 -14.45 21.89
C ASN A 174 -5.88 -15.10 20.51
N SER A 175 -6.91 -15.77 19.98
CA SER A 175 -6.88 -16.36 18.64
C SER A 175 -6.68 -15.29 17.55
N LEU A 176 -7.42 -14.19 17.63
CA LEU A 176 -7.31 -13.05 16.69
C LEU A 176 -5.92 -12.41 16.74
N PHE A 177 -5.37 -12.17 17.93
CA PHE A 177 -4.01 -11.64 18.06
C PHE A 177 -2.96 -12.63 17.54
N SER A 178 -3.11 -13.92 17.81
CA SER A 178 -2.23 -14.96 17.28
C SER A 178 -2.23 -14.97 15.74
N GLU A 179 -3.41 -14.95 15.13
CA GLU A 179 -3.55 -14.88 13.66
C GLU A 179 -2.95 -13.58 13.09
N ALA A 180 -3.16 -12.44 13.77
CA ALA A 180 -2.57 -11.17 13.39
C ALA A 180 -1.04 -11.21 13.42
N ILE A 181 -0.44 -11.81 14.46
CA ILE A 181 1.01 -11.99 14.57
C ILE A 181 1.53 -12.89 13.45
N VAL A 182 0.87 -14.01 13.16
CA VAL A 182 1.25 -14.91 12.06
C VAL A 182 1.22 -14.18 10.70
N LYS A 183 0.24 -13.30 10.49
CA LYS A 183 0.13 -12.50 9.26
C LYS A 183 1.16 -11.36 9.18
N ALA A 184 1.48 -10.73 10.32
CA ALA A 184 2.40 -9.59 10.38
C ALA A 184 3.88 -10.02 10.45
N GLY A 185 4.18 -11.16 11.06
CA GLY A 185 5.54 -11.67 11.31
C GLY A 185 6.43 -11.70 10.07
N PRO A 186 6.00 -12.28 8.94
CA PRO A 186 6.81 -12.29 7.72
C PRO A 186 7.18 -10.88 7.22
N ILE A 187 6.28 -9.90 7.37
CA ILE A 187 6.55 -8.51 6.96
C ILE A 187 7.59 -7.88 7.88
N LEU A 188 7.48 -8.10 9.19
CA LEU A 188 8.46 -7.62 10.17
C LEU A 188 9.85 -8.21 9.92
N ILE A 189 9.93 -9.53 9.69
CA ILE A 189 11.20 -10.23 9.41
C ILE A 189 11.83 -9.71 8.12
N ILE A 190 11.06 -9.57 7.05
CA ILE A 190 11.56 -9.07 5.75
C ILE A 190 12.02 -7.62 5.86
N THR A 191 11.31 -6.79 6.65
CA THR A 191 11.72 -5.40 6.89
C THR A 191 13.03 -5.33 7.67
N ALA A 192 13.18 -6.12 8.73
CA ALA A 192 14.41 -6.19 9.53
C ALA A 192 15.58 -6.73 8.69
N ALA A 193 15.36 -7.82 7.93
CA ALA A 193 16.35 -8.38 7.02
C ALA A 193 16.76 -7.38 5.93
N GLY A 194 15.80 -6.65 5.36
CA GLY A 194 16.06 -5.58 4.40
C GLY A 194 16.93 -4.47 4.99
N GLY A 195 16.63 -4.01 6.21
CA GLY A 195 17.45 -3.02 6.90
C GLY A 195 18.90 -3.49 7.10
N MET A 196 19.10 -4.71 7.59
CA MET A 196 20.44 -5.31 7.75
C MET A 196 21.17 -5.49 6.41
N PHE A 197 20.46 -5.96 5.38
CA PHE A 197 21.01 -6.15 4.04
C PHE A 197 21.48 -4.82 3.43
N GLY A 198 20.69 -3.75 3.56
CA GLY A 198 21.08 -2.41 3.11
C GLY A 198 22.35 -1.91 3.81
N MET A 199 22.52 -2.21 5.10
CA MET A 199 23.73 -1.88 5.84
C MET A 199 24.96 -2.66 5.36
N VAL A 200 24.81 -3.95 5.01
CA VAL A 200 25.90 -4.73 4.41
C VAL A 200 26.31 -4.16 3.05
N ILE A 201 25.35 -3.80 2.18
CA ILE A 201 25.65 -3.16 0.89
C ILE A 201 26.37 -1.83 1.10
N LYS A 202 25.96 -1.03 2.09
CA LYS A 202 26.65 0.20 2.46
C LYS A 202 28.10 -0.05 2.89
N SER A 203 28.31 -1.04 3.77
CA SER A 203 29.64 -1.35 4.32
C SER A 203 30.61 -1.99 3.32
N THR A 204 30.10 -2.68 2.30
CA THR A 204 30.94 -3.31 1.26
C THR A 204 31.47 -2.32 0.22
N GLY A 205 31.00 -1.07 0.21
CA GLY A 205 31.44 -0.05 -0.76
C GLY A 205 30.94 -0.28 -2.19
N ILE A 206 30.11 -1.32 -2.43
CA ILE A 206 29.51 -1.60 -3.75
C ILE A 206 28.74 -0.39 -4.27
N GLY A 207 28.05 0.32 -3.37
CA GLY A 207 27.36 1.56 -3.71
C GLY A 207 28.29 2.62 -4.31
N GLU A 208 29.49 2.81 -3.74
CA GLU A 208 30.48 3.80 -4.22
C GLU A 208 31.04 3.46 -5.60
N ILE A 209 31.27 2.17 -5.85
CA ILE A 209 31.75 1.68 -7.15
C ILE A 209 30.69 1.93 -8.23
N LEU A 210 29.43 1.57 -7.99
CA LEU A 210 28.34 1.85 -8.92
C LEU A 210 28.08 3.36 -9.08
N GLY A 211 28.20 4.11 -7.98
CA GLY A 211 28.06 5.57 -7.96
C GLY A 211 29.02 6.26 -8.92
N LYS A 212 30.31 5.94 -8.84
CA LYS A 212 31.36 6.50 -9.71
C LYS A 212 31.19 6.12 -11.19
N LEU A 213 30.64 4.94 -11.47
CA LEU A 213 30.34 4.51 -12.85
C LEU A 213 29.14 5.28 -13.46
N LEU A 214 28.27 5.82 -12.61
CA LEU A 214 27.02 6.47 -13.02
C LEU A 214 27.07 8.01 -12.91
N THR A 215 28.02 8.57 -12.15
CA THR A 215 28.26 10.02 -12.12
C THR A 215 28.52 10.56 -13.52
N GLY A 216 27.65 11.47 -13.98
CA GLY A 216 27.70 12.06 -15.33
C GLY A 216 26.71 11.45 -16.34
N THR A 217 26.06 10.34 -16.01
CA THR A 217 24.94 9.81 -16.79
C THR A 217 23.61 10.27 -16.19
N SER A 218 22.72 10.84 -17.00
CA SER A 218 21.38 11.31 -16.57
C SER A 218 20.39 10.17 -16.26
N ILE A 219 20.90 9.00 -15.87
CA ILE A 219 20.19 7.71 -15.81
C ILE A 219 19.75 7.39 -14.36
N GLY A 220 19.78 8.35 -13.45
CA GLY A 220 19.60 8.16 -12.00
C GLY A 220 18.39 7.31 -11.59
N LEU A 221 17.20 7.53 -12.17
CA LEU A 221 15.98 6.78 -11.86
C LEU A 221 15.90 5.38 -12.51
N PHE A 222 16.66 5.14 -13.58
CA PHE A 222 16.61 3.88 -14.32
C PHE A 222 17.16 2.71 -13.50
N ILE A 223 18.17 2.94 -12.68
CA ILE A 223 18.79 1.89 -11.85
C ILE A 223 17.82 1.39 -10.77
N PRO A 224 17.22 2.26 -9.92
CA PRO A 224 16.16 1.85 -8.99
C PRO A 224 15.00 1.15 -9.69
N PHE A 225 14.59 1.64 -10.86
CA PHE A 225 13.53 1.03 -11.66
C PHE A 225 13.88 -0.38 -12.13
N LEU A 226 15.09 -0.59 -12.67
CA LEU A 226 15.53 -1.91 -13.13
C LEU A 226 15.61 -2.91 -11.98
N ILE A 227 16.14 -2.49 -10.83
CA ILE A 227 16.18 -3.31 -9.62
C ILE A 227 14.75 -3.66 -9.19
N ALA A 228 13.83 -2.68 -9.17
CA ALA A 228 12.43 -2.92 -8.82
C ALA A 228 11.78 -3.97 -9.75
N VAL A 229 12.01 -3.87 -11.06
CA VAL A 229 11.48 -4.81 -12.06
C VAL A 229 12.03 -6.22 -11.84
N VAL A 230 13.35 -6.36 -11.64
CA VAL A 230 13.99 -7.66 -11.39
C VAL A 230 13.47 -8.27 -10.10
N MET A 231 13.44 -7.49 -9.00
CA MET A 231 12.95 -7.97 -7.70
C MET A 231 11.48 -8.37 -7.76
N LYS A 232 10.64 -7.55 -8.42
CA LYS A 232 9.21 -7.85 -8.57
C LYS A 232 8.97 -9.12 -9.38
N THR A 233 9.73 -9.32 -10.45
CA THR A 233 9.62 -10.50 -11.32
C THR A 233 10.09 -11.75 -10.61
N ALA A 234 11.22 -11.69 -9.90
CA ALA A 234 11.78 -12.85 -9.20
C ALA A 234 10.97 -13.27 -7.97
N GLN A 235 10.43 -12.32 -7.20
CA GLN A 235 9.80 -12.62 -5.90
C GLN A 235 8.27 -12.78 -5.98
N GLY A 236 7.63 -12.24 -7.02
CA GLY A 236 6.17 -12.26 -7.21
C GLY A 236 5.36 -11.39 -6.23
N SER A 237 5.76 -11.31 -4.96
CA SER A 237 5.11 -10.50 -3.92
C SER A 237 5.51 -9.02 -4.01
N SER A 238 4.54 -8.12 -4.16
CA SER A 238 4.81 -6.68 -4.20
C SER A 238 5.45 -6.16 -2.91
N THR A 239 4.98 -6.65 -1.75
CA THR A 239 5.49 -6.20 -0.45
C THR A 239 6.96 -6.52 -0.27
N VAL A 240 7.35 -7.76 -0.60
CA VAL A 240 8.74 -8.21 -0.45
C VAL A 240 9.62 -7.48 -1.45
N ALA A 241 9.19 -7.38 -2.71
CA ALA A 241 9.95 -6.73 -3.76
C ALA A 241 10.21 -5.24 -3.46
N ILE A 242 9.19 -4.52 -2.98
CA ILE A 242 9.32 -3.12 -2.60
C ILE A 242 10.33 -2.95 -1.45
N ILE A 243 10.24 -3.76 -0.39
CA ILE A 243 11.17 -3.71 0.74
C ILE A 243 12.60 -4.03 0.30
N THR A 244 12.80 -5.13 -0.43
CA THR A 244 14.13 -5.52 -0.92
C THR A 244 14.74 -4.46 -1.84
N THR A 245 13.94 -3.89 -2.74
CA THR A 245 14.40 -2.83 -3.64
C THR A 245 14.80 -1.58 -2.85
N ALA A 246 13.96 -1.15 -1.91
CA ALA A 246 14.26 -0.01 -1.05
C ALA A 246 15.57 -0.23 -0.27
N SER A 247 15.78 -1.42 0.28
CA SER A 247 17.02 -1.79 0.98
C SER A 247 18.26 -1.77 0.10
N PHE A 248 18.12 -2.17 -1.18
CA PHE A 248 19.22 -2.15 -2.13
C PHE A 248 19.54 -0.72 -2.59
N VAL A 249 18.51 0.08 -2.87
CA VAL A 249 18.63 1.43 -3.43
C VAL A 249 19.00 2.45 -2.36
N ALA A 250 18.53 2.31 -1.11
CA ALA A 250 18.80 3.24 -0.01
C ALA A 250 20.26 3.66 0.13
N PRO A 251 21.25 2.75 0.20
CA PRO A 251 22.66 3.13 0.30
C PRO A 251 23.22 3.78 -0.97
N MET A 252 22.52 3.69 -2.10
CA MET A 252 22.95 4.21 -3.40
C MET A 252 22.35 5.59 -3.75
N LEU A 253 21.33 6.04 -3.03
CA LEU A 253 20.58 7.26 -3.37
C LEU A 253 21.46 8.50 -3.55
N THR A 254 22.38 8.76 -2.62
CA THR A 254 23.32 9.90 -2.70
C THR A 254 24.19 9.86 -3.94
N MET A 255 24.59 8.67 -4.36
CA MET A 255 25.49 8.51 -5.51
C MET A 255 24.75 8.54 -6.84
N LEU A 256 23.46 8.21 -6.83
CA LEU A 256 22.56 8.36 -7.97
C LEU A 256 22.06 9.81 -8.13
N GLY A 257 22.43 10.74 -7.24
CA GLY A 257 21.90 12.11 -7.21
C GLY A 257 20.42 12.18 -6.80
N LEU A 258 19.95 11.17 -6.06
CA LEU A 258 18.56 10.99 -5.62
C LEU A 258 18.40 11.19 -4.10
N ASP A 259 19.34 11.86 -3.44
CA ASP A 259 19.30 12.16 -2.00
C ASP A 259 18.33 13.29 -1.63
N THR A 260 17.93 14.10 -2.62
CA THR A 260 16.91 15.14 -2.42
C THR A 260 15.56 14.51 -2.04
N GLU A 261 14.71 15.30 -1.37
CA GLU A 261 13.33 14.87 -1.03
C GLU A 261 12.58 14.33 -2.27
N TRP A 262 12.77 14.95 -3.44
CA TRP A 262 12.16 14.52 -4.69
C TRP A 262 12.83 13.30 -5.34
N GLY A 263 14.13 13.09 -5.11
CA GLY A 263 14.84 11.93 -5.62
C GLY A 263 14.46 10.62 -4.92
N LYS A 264 14.02 10.72 -3.65
CA LYS A 264 13.59 9.58 -2.83
C LYS A 264 12.15 9.11 -3.11
N LEU A 265 11.37 9.88 -3.86
CA LEU A 265 9.94 9.66 -4.11
C LEU A 265 9.71 8.96 -5.45
#